data_AF-A0A2J0MYU4-F1
#
_entry.id   AF-A0A2J0MYU4-F1
#
_cell.length_a   1.000
_cell.length_b   1.000
_cell.length_c   1.000
_cell.angle_alpha   90.00
_cell.angle_beta   90.00
_cell.angle_gamma   90.00
#
_symmetry.space_group_name_H-M   'P 1'
#
loop_
_entity.id
_entity.type
_entity.pdbx_description
1 polymer ?
#
loop_
_entity_poly.entity_id
_entity_poly.type
_entity_poly.pdbx_seq_one_letter_code
_entity_poly.pdbx_strand_id
1 'polypeptide(L)'
;MLSFEINPASTRHLFIKTFLADFLEIFFAFIFCNDKKMEILTDFWKPYSVIGKALIQFWWIVFPVMLFYLFKILWMDFVSLYSRFSWLKSLKWTYLEIIPPKDLEKGPQPMEAIFQGMSGVLKTLSVFETHLLGKFTDRFSLELVGLGGEAHYYIRTQTKYRNLIE
;
A
#
# COMPACT_ATOMS: atom_id res chain seq x y z
N MET A 1 -11.71 -13.98 -15.71
CA MET A 1 -10.41 -13.88 -15.02
C MET A 1 -9.75 -12.56 -15.41
N LEU A 2 -10.22 -11.45 -14.84
CA LEU A 2 -9.60 -10.13 -15.00
C LEU A 2 -9.27 -9.63 -13.59
N SER A 3 -8.15 -10.11 -13.06
CA SER A 3 -7.55 -9.47 -11.89
C SER A 3 -7.01 -8.13 -12.36
N PHE A 4 -7.77 -7.05 -12.11
CA PHE A 4 -7.24 -5.69 -12.15
C PHE A 4 -6.33 -5.55 -10.92
N GLU A 5 -5.17 -6.18 -11.00
CA GLU A 5 -4.12 -6.07 -10.00
C GLU A 5 -3.45 -4.72 -10.24
N ILE A 6 -4.00 -3.67 -9.62
CA ILE A 6 -3.34 -2.37 -9.54
C ILE A 6 -2.03 -2.64 -8.80
N ASN A 7 -0.95 -2.89 -9.54
CA ASN A 7 0.34 -3.22 -8.98
C ASN A 7 0.82 -2.00 -8.18
N PRO A 8 0.78 -2.04 -6.84
CA PRO A 8 1.07 -0.87 -6.03
C PRO A 8 2.57 -0.52 -6.07
N ALA A 9 3.42 -1.42 -6.59
CA ALA A 9 4.82 -1.14 -6.85
C ALA A 9 5.01 -0.20 -8.06
N SER A 10 4.16 -0.30 -9.09
CA SER A 10 4.32 0.50 -10.32
C SER A 10 4.04 1.98 -10.08
N THR A 11 2.95 2.31 -9.39
CA THR A 11 2.56 3.70 -9.08
C THR A 11 3.52 4.35 -8.07
N ARG A 12 4.10 3.56 -7.15
CA ARG A 12 5.06 4.05 -6.15
C ARG A 12 6.47 4.26 -6.70
N HIS A 13 6.92 3.45 -7.66
CA HIS A 13 8.20 3.71 -8.36
C HIS A 13 8.15 4.99 -9.21
N LEU A 14 6.98 5.32 -9.78
CA LEU A 14 6.80 6.56 -10.52
C LEU A 14 6.91 7.78 -9.57
N PHE A 15 6.29 7.71 -8.40
CA PHE A 15 6.34 8.77 -7.37
C PHE A 15 7.76 9.05 -6.87
N ILE A 16 8.57 8.01 -6.62
CA ILE A 16 9.96 8.18 -6.17
C ILE A 16 10.82 8.82 -7.27
N LYS A 17 10.59 8.46 -8.54
CA LYS A 17 11.33 9.01 -9.68
C LYS A 17 10.99 10.46 -9.96
N THR A 18 9.72 10.85 -9.96
CA THR A 18 9.32 12.25 -10.12
C THR A 18 9.81 13.09 -8.95
N PHE A 19 9.67 12.59 -7.72
CA PHE A 19 10.08 13.32 -6.52
C PHE A 19 11.59 13.58 -6.42
N LEU A 20 12.42 12.59 -6.78
CA LEU A 20 13.89 12.78 -6.85
C LEU A 20 14.29 13.73 -7.97
N ALA A 21 13.60 13.69 -9.11
CA ALA A 21 13.86 14.61 -10.23
C ALA A 21 13.50 16.05 -9.87
N ASP A 22 12.33 16.28 -9.27
CA ASP A 22 11.90 17.62 -8.84
C ASP A 22 12.85 18.21 -7.79
N PHE A 23 13.33 17.38 -6.86
CA PHE A 23 14.29 17.80 -5.84
C PHE A 23 15.67 18.14 -6.43
N LEU A 24 16.14 17.35 -7.41
CA LEU A 24 17.41 17.60 -8.12
C LEU A 24 17.37 18.87 -8.97
N GLU A 25 16.27 19.12 -9.67
CA GLU A 25 16.09 20.33 -10.48
C GLU A 25 16.11 21.60 -9.62
N ILE A 26 15.42 21.58 -8.47
CA ILE A 26 15.43 22.70 -7.51
C ILE A 26 16.85 22.92 -6.94
N PHE A 27 17.58 21.83 -6.64
CA PHE A 27 18.94 21.91 -6.12
C PHE A 27 19.96 22.39 -7.17
N PHE A 28 19.85 21.95 -8.42
CA PHE A 28 20.70 22.38 -9.53
C PHE A 28 20.45 23.82 -9.93
N ALA A 29 19.18 24.26 -10.02
CA ALA A 29 18.83 25.65 -10.28
C ALA A 29 19.39 26.59 -9.20
N PHE A 30 19.51 26.12 -7.95
CA PHE A 30 20.06 26.90 -6.85
C PHE A 30 21.59 26.94 -6.83
N ILE A 31 22.28 25.84 -7.18
CA ILE A 31 23.76 25.82 -7.29
C ILE A 31 24.26 26.61 -8.52
N PHE A 32 23.55 26.58 -9.65
CA PHE A 32 23.96 27.26 -10.89
C PHE A 32 23.50 28.72 -11.01
N CYS A 33 22.64 29.23 -10.11
CA CYS A 33 22.27 30.64 -10.08
C CYS A 33 23.35 31.51 -9.40
N ASN A 34 24.58 31.45 -9.93
CA ASN A 34 25.66 32.35 -9.56
C ASN A 34 26.50 32.69 -10.79
N ASP A 35 25.87 33.20 -11.85
CA ASP A 35 26.57 33.94 -12.89
C ASP A 35 26.25 35.44 -12.76
N LYS A 36 27.29 36.23 -12.55
CA LYS A 36 27.22 37.67 -12.20
C LYS A 36 27.01 38.55 -13.43
N LYS A 37 25.93 38.33 -14.16
CA LYS A 37 25.50 39.25 -15.22
C LYS A 37 24.02 39.52 -15.04
N MET A 38 23.64 40.81 -15.09
CA MET A 38 22.28 41.36 -15.08
C MET A 38 21.81 41.94 -13.72
N GLU A 39 22.37 43.09 -13.34
CA GLU A 39 21.99 43.88 -12.16
C GLU A 39 20.48 44.25 -12.13
N ILE A 40 19.83 44.38 -13.29
CA ILE A 40 18.39 44.71 -13.41
C ILE A 40 17.46 43.55 -13.01
N LEU A 41 17.91 42.30 -13.15
CA LEU A 41 17.14 41.13 -12.70
C LEU A 41 17.32 40.90 -11.18
N THR A 42 18.44 41.34 -10.60
CA THR A 42 18.74 41.07 -9.19
C THR A 42 17.72 41.71 -8.23
N ASP A 43 17.11 42.86 -8.58
CA ASP A 43 16.08 43.49 -7.75
C ASP A 43 14.77 42.71 -7.67
N PHE A 44 14.40 42.03 -8.75
CA PHE A 44 13.20 41.21 -8.82
C PHE A 44 13.36 39.89 -8.05
N TRP A 45 14.57 39.32 -8.05
CA TRP A 45 14.88 38.04 -7.40
C TRP A 45 15.37 38.18 -5.94
N LYS A 46 15.67 39.41 -5.47
CA LYS A 46 16.03 39.72 -4.07
C LYS A 46 15.09 39.11 -3.02
N PRO A 47 13.75 39.24 -3.09
CA PRO A 47 12.86 38.61 -2.10
C PRO A 47 12.96 37.08 -2.13
N TYR A 48 13.14 36.48 -3.30
CA TYR A 48 13.32 35.05 -3.46
C TYR A 48 14.66 34.55 -2.88
N SER A 49 15.71 35.37 -2.96
CA SER A 49 17.03 35.05 -2.38
C SER A 49 17.01 34.96 -0.84
N VAL A 50 16.13 35.74 -0.18
CA VAL A 50 15.95 35.69 1.28
C VAL A 50 15.20 34.42 1.70
N ILE A 51 14.17 34.05 0.94
CA ILE A 51 13.42 32.81 1.14
C ILE A 51 14.32 31.59 0.90
N GLY A 52 15.14 31.61 -0.16
CA GLY A 52 16.12 30.56 -0.45
C GLY A 52 17.16 30.38 0.66
N LYS A 53 17.68 31.47 1.22
CA LYS A 53 18.60 31.41 2.38
C LYS A 53 17.93 30.84 3.63
N ALA A 54 16.67 31.19 3.89
CA ALA A 54 15.92 30.61 4.99
C ALA A 54 15.73 29.09 4.80
N LEU A 55 15.40 28.63 3.60
CA LEU A 55 15.28 27.20 3.30
C LEU A 55 16.59 26.44 3.48
N ILE A 56 17.73 27.03 3.09
CA ILE A 56 19.08 26.46 3.32
C ILE A 56 19.50 26.55 4.78
N GLN A 57 18.87 27.38 5.60
CA GLN A 57 19.08 27.36 7.03
C GLN A 57 18.24 26.26 7.71
N PHE A 58 17.10 25.85 7.14
CA PHE A 58 16.19 24.84 7.70
C PHE A 58 16.25 23.46 7.01
N TRP A 59 17.10 23.29 5.99
CA TRP A 59 17.26 22.01 5.26
C TRP A 59 17.55 20.82 6.19
N TRP A 60 18.30 21.03 7.27
CA TRP A 60 18.63 20.01 8.28
C TRP A 60 17.42 19.51 9.08
N ILE A 61 16.26 20.19 9.04
CA ILE A 61 15.00 19.73 9.64
C ILE A 61 14.12 19.07 8.57
N VAL A 62 13.99 19.70 7.40
CA VAL A 62 13.14 19.21 6.31
C VAL A 62 13.67 17.87 5.75
N PHE A 63 14.98 17.78 5.57
CA PHE A 63 15.64 16.62 4.97
C PHE A 63 15.49 15.33 5.79
N PRO A 64 15.79 15.28 7.11
CA PRO A 64 15.64 14.04 7.88
C PRO A 64 14.17 13.62 8.04
N VAL A 65 13.23 14.57 8.13
CA VAL A 65 11.81 14.23 8.18
C VAL A 65 11.36 13.59 6.88
N MET A 66 11.72 14.18 5.73
CA MET A 66 11.43 13.62 4.42
C MET A 66 12.06 12.23 4.24
N LEU A 67 13.34 12.08 4.60
CA LEU A 67 14.07 10.82 4.52
C LEU A 67 13.43 9.74 5.41
N PHE A 68 12.96 10.11 6.60
CA PHE A 68 12.28 9.19 7.50
C PHE A 68 10.98 8.65 6.89
N TYR A 69 10.17 9.50 6.25
CA TYR A 69 8.96 9.04 5.55
C TYR A 69 9.29 8.13 4.38
N LEU A 70 10.30 8.49 3.57
CA LEU A 70 10.75 7.66 2.45
C LEU A 70 11.26 6.30 2.93
N PHE A 71 12.10 6.31 3.97
CA PHE A 71 12.61 5.09 4.61
C PHE A 71 11.47 4.23 5.14
N LYS A 72 10.48 4.81 5.82
CA LYS A 72 9.32 4.08 6.34
C LYS A 72 8.55 3.37 5.23
N ILE A 73 8.32 4.04 4.09
CA ILE A 73 7.62 3.46 2.94
C ILE A 73 8.43 2.30 2.35
N LEU A 74 9.71 2.54 2.08
CA LEU A 74 10.61 1.53 1.52
C LEU A 74 10.78 0.32 2.44
N TRP A 75 10.86 0.55 3.76
CA TRP A 75 10.98 -0.49 4.76
C TRP A 75 9.75 -1.40 4.77
N MET A 76 8.55 -0.82 4.76
CA MET A 76 7.30 -1.62 4.74
C MET A 76 7.18 -2.44 3.44
N ASP A 77 7.53 -1.87 2.29
CA ASP A 77 7.54 -2.60 1.01
C ASP A 77 8.59 -3.73 1.02
N PHE A 78 9.79 -3.48 1.56
CA PHE A 78 10.84 -4.49 1.68
C PHE A 78 10.43 -5.67 2.57
N VAL A 79 9.92 -5.39 3.76
CA VAL A 79 9.51 -6.41 4.73
C VAL A 79 8.33 -7.22 4.20
N SER A 80 7.35 -6.57 3.56
CA SER A 80 6.15 -7.24 3.06
C SER A 80 6.41 -8.09 1.81
N LEU A 81 7.13 -7.60 0.80
CA LEU A 81 7.22 -8.23 -0.52
C LEU A 81 8.54 -8.98 -0.74
N TYR A 82 9.66 -8.36 -0.36
CA TYR A 82 10.99 -8.82 -0.77
C TYR A 82 11.64 -9.75 0.25
N SER A 83 11.30 -9.63 1.53
CA SER A 83 11.85 -10.48 2.58
C SER A 83 11.62 -11.97 2.30
N ARG A 84 12.67 -12.78 2.50
CA ARG A 84 12.58 -14.26 2.41
C ARG A 84 11.64 -14.84 3.47
N PHE A 85 11.50 -14.15 4.60
CA PHE A 85 10.60 -14.48 5.69
C PHE A 85 9.28 -13.69 5.61
N SER A 86 8.96 -13.12 4.45
CA SER A 86 7.72 -12.38 4.28
C SER A 86 6.53 -13.25 4.64
N TRP A 87 5.71 -12.73 5.55
CA TRP A 87 4.52 -13.41 6.01
C TRP A 87 3.59 -13.82 4.85
N LEU A 88 3.53 -12.99 3.81
CA LEU A 88 2.81 -13.24 2.56
C LEU A 88 3.15 -14.59 1.89
N LYS A 89 4.42 -14.99 1.89
CA LYS A 89 4.86 -16.24 1.26
C LYS A 89 4.51 -17.48 2.09
N SER A 90 4.32 -17.31 3.40
CA SER A 90 3.90 -18.40 4.29
C SER A 90 2.40 -18.70 4.22
N LEU A 91 1.62 -17.82 3.58
CA LEU A 91 0.16 -17.96 3.49
C LEU A 91 -0.21 -19.09 2.53
N LYS A 92 -0.95 -20.07 3.04
CA LYS A 92 -1.58 -21.12 2.24
C LYS A 92 -3.04 -20.75 2.01
N TRP A 93 -3.42 -20.65 0.74
CA TRP A 93 -4.77 -20.29 0.31
C TRP A 93 -5.54 -21.54 -0.14
N THR A 94 -6.83 -21.55 0.12
CA THR A 94 -7.77 -22.60 -0.32
C THR A 94 -9.06 -21.95 -0.81
N TYR A 95 -9.73 -22.62 -1.74
CA TYR A 95 -10.99 -22.17 -2.32
C TYR A 95 -12.10 -23.10 -1.84
N LEU A 96 -13.15 -22.52 -1.30
CA LEU A 96 -14.35 -23.23 -0.84
C LEU A 96 -15.51 -22.84 -1.74
N GLU A 97 -16.23 -23.83 -2.24
CA GLU A 97 -17.45 -23.62 -3.03
C GLU A 97 -18.66 -23.62 -2.10
N ILE A 98 -19.50 -22.60 -2.19
CA ILE A 98 -20.76 -22.53 -1.46
C ILE A 98 -21.89 -22.96 -2.40
N ILE A 99 -22.54 -24.06 -2.05
CA ILE A 99 -23.74 -24.53 -2.77
C ILE A 99 -24.96 -23.99 -2.01
N PRO A 100 -25.72 -23.04 -2.59
CA PRO A 100 -26.94 -22.56 -1.95
C PRO A 100 -27.95 -23.71 -1.83
N PRO A 101 -28.64 -23.86 -0.69
CA PRO A 101 -29.67 -24.88 -0.54
C PRO A 101 -30.79 -24.63 -1.55
N LYS A 102 -31.31 -25.71 -2.16
CA LYS A 102 -32.39 -25.64 -3.16
C LYS A 102 -33.71 -25.14 -2.56
N ASP A 103 -33.90 -25.33 -1.26
CA ASP A 103 -35.05 -24.81 -0.53
C ASP A 103 -34.83 -23.35 -0.13
N LEU A 104 -35.48 -22.46 -0.87
CA LEU A 104 -35.54 -21.01 -0.64
C LEU A 104 -36.30 -20.61 0.64
N GLU A 105 -36.86 -21.57 1.39
CA GLU A 105 -37.58 -21.31 2.65
C GLU A 105 -36.65 -21.00 3.83
N LYS A 106 -35.37 -21.34 3.73
CA LYS A 106 -34.37 -20.88 4.70
C LYS A 106 -34.06 -19.41 4.43
N GLY A 107 -34.44 -18.54 5.37
CA GLY A 107 -34.15 -17.10 5.33
C GLY A 107 -32.63 -16.79 5.31
N PRO A 108 -32.23 -15.51 5.45
CA PRO A 108 -30.83 -15.08 5.33
C PRO A 108 -29.88 -15.61 6.43
N GLN A 109 -30.41 -16.31 7.43
CA GLN A 109 -29.70 -16.81 8.61
C GLN A 109 -28.40 -17.60 8.30
N PRO A 110 -28.32 -18.51 7.30
CA PRO A 110 -27.08 -19.22 7.01
C PRO A 110 -25.98 -18.28 6.51
N MET A 111 -26.34 -17.26 5.73
CA MET A 111 -25.37 -16.26 5.25
C MET A 111 -24.89 -15.37 6.38
N GLU A 112 -25.78 -14.97 7.30
CA GLU A 112 -25.38 -14.21 8.50
C GLU A 112 -24.37 -14.98 9.35
N ALA A 113 -24.54 -16.29 9.52
CA ALA A 113 -23.59 -17.13 10.26
C ALA A 113 -22.20 -17.15 9.59
N ILE A 114 -22.13 -17.26 8.26
CA ILE A 114 -20.87 -17.20 7.51
C ILE A 114 -20.19 -15.83 7.68
N PHE A 115 -20.94 -14.72 7.60
CA PHE A 115 -20.40 -13.38 7.84
C PHE A 115 -19.92 -13.17 9.27
N GLN A 116 -20.62 -13.71 10.27
CA GLN A 116 -20.18 -13.71 11.66
C GLN A 116 -18.86 -14.48 11.82
N GLY A 117 -18.73 -15.66 11.22
CA GLY A 117 -17.48 -16.44 11.21
C GLY A 117 -16.31 -15.66 10.62
N MET A 118 -16.51 -15.00 9.47
CA MET A 118 -15.47 -14.18 8.83
C MET A 118 -15.06 -12.98 9.69
N SER A 119 -16.00 -12.36 10.42
CA SER A 119 -15.70 -11.22 11.31
C SER A 119 -14.78 -11.60 12.47
N GLY A 120 -14.82 -12.87 12.92
CA GLY A 120 -13.99 -13.38 14.02
C GLY A 120 -12.48 -13.44 13.71
N VAL A 121 -12.08 -13.24 12.46
CA VAL A 121 -10.67 -13.29 12.02
C VAL A 121 -9.94 -11.96 12.24
N LEU A 122 -10.65 -10.88 12.57
CA LEU A 122 -10.08 -9.59 12.90
C LEU A 122 -9.21 -9.69 14.17
N LYS A 123 -7.89 -9.63 14.00
CA LYS A 123 -6.91 -9.59 15.09
C LYS A 123 -6.23 -8.22 15.14
N THR A 124 -6.02 -7.69 16.35
CA THR A 124 -5.12 -6.55 16.58
C THR A 124 -3.67 -7.02 16.52
N LEU A 125 -2.88 -6.45 15.61
CA LEU A 125 -1.47 -6.79 15.46
C LEU A 125 -0.59 -5.94 16.39
N SER A 126 0.48 -6.56 16.90
CA SER A 126 1.49 -5.81 17.65
C SER A 126 2.37 -4.98 16.71
N VAL A 127 3.02 -3.96 17.27
CA VAL A 127 3.97 -3.10 16.52
C VAL A 127 5.09 -3.94 15.90
N PHE A 128 5.54 -4.99 16.62
CA PHE A 128 6.54 -5.95 16.16
C PHE A 128 6.02 -6.79 14.98
N GLU A 129 4.83 -7.39 15.08
CA GLU A 129 4.23 -8.17 13.99
C GLU A 129 4.06 -7.31 12.71
N THR A 130 3.73 -6.03 12.88
CA THR A 130 3.47 -5.12 11.75
C THR A 130 4.76 -4.65 11.07
N HIS A 131 5.75 -4.18 11.83
CA HIS A 131 6.92 -3.49 11.25
C HIS A 131 8.12 -4.41 10.97
N LEU A 132 8.23 -5.56 11.64
CA LEU A 132 9.33 -6.51 11.45
C LEU A 132 8.93 -7.73 10.65
N LEU A 133 7.72 -8.26 10.85
CA LEU A 133 7.21 -9.41 10.08
C LEU A 133 6.38 -8.99 8.86
N GLY A 134 5.94 -7.72 8.77
CA GLY A 134 5.10 -7.24 7.69
C GLY A 134 3.73 -7.91 7.66
N LYS A 135 3.26 -8.37 8.82
CA LYS A 135 1.99 -9.07 8.93
C LYS A 135 0.84 -8.07 8.86
N PHE A 136 -0.26 -8.49 8.25
CA PHE A 136 -1.51 -7.73 8.23
C PHE A 136 -2.68 -8.66 8.56
N THR A 137 -3.85 -8.07 8.82
CA THR A 137 -5.06 -8.85 9.09
C THR A 137 -5.43 -9.71 7.89
N ASP A 138 -5.72 -10.98 8.16
CA ASP A 138 -6.13 -11.93 7.13
C ASP A 138 -7.41 -11.45 6.42
N ARG A 139 -7.49 -11.70 5.12
CA ARG A 139 -8.59 -11.24 4.27
C ARG A 139 -9.23 -12.41 3.55
N PHE A 140 -10.53 -12.30 3.32
CA PHE A 140 -11.32 -13.20 2.50
C PHE A 140 -11.65 -12.53 1.16
N SER A 141 -11.77 -13.32 0.09
CA SER A 141 -12.29 -12.87 -1.21
C SER A 141 -13.53 -13.68 -1.54
N LEU A 142 -14.63 -13.00 -1.86
CA LEU A 142 -15.87 -13.61 -2.32
C LEU A 142 -15.94 -13.44 -3.84
N GLU A 143 -15.96 -14.55 -4.56
CA GLU A 143 -15.92 -14.56 -6.02
C GLU A 143 -17.15 -15.28 -6.58
N LEU A 144 -17.80 -14.67 -7.57
CA LEU A 144 -18.91 -15.26 -8.29
C LEU A 144 -18.43 -15.60 -9.70
N VAL A 145 -18.54 -16.86 -10.09
CA VAL A 145 -18.09 -17.36 -11.38
C VAL A 145 -19.25 -18.07 -12.07
N GLY A 146 -19.57 -17.64 -13.30
CA GLY A 146 -20.50 -18.36 -14.15
C GLY A 146 -19.78 -19.44 -14.93
N LEU A 147 -20.13 -20.71 -14.71
CA LEU A 147 -19.63 -21.86 -15.48
C LEU A 147 -20.82 -22.57 -16.13
N GLY A 148 -20.81 -22.68 -17.46
CA GLY A 148 -21.84 -23.47 -18.17
C GLY A 148 -23.29 -23.00 -18.02
N GLY A 149 -23.53 -21.75 -17.59
CA GLY A 149 -24.87 -21.23 -17.32
C GLY A 149 -25.32 -21.35 -15.86
N GLU A 150 -24.52 -21.99 -15.00
CA GLU A 150 -24.73 -22.05 -13.55
C GLU A 150 -23.84 -21.02 -12.84
N ALA A 151 -24.36 -20.42 -11.77
CA ALA A 151 -23.62 -19.48 -10.93
C ALA A 151 -22.99 -20.22 -9.75
N HIS A 152 -21.66 -20.23 -9.70
CA HIS A 152 -20.88 -20.80 -8.60
C HIS A 152 -20.34 -19.68 -7.71
N TYR A 153 -20.42 -19.90 -6.40
CA TYR A 153 -19.91 -18.97 -5.40
C TYR A 153 -18.68 -19.56 -4.74
N TYR A 154 -17.56 -18.84 -4.81
CA TYR A 154 -16.30 -19.25 -4.21
C TYR A 154 -15.87 -18.30 -3.10
N ILE A 155 -15.40 -18.86 -1.99
CA ILE A 155 -14.69 -18.13 -0.94
C ILE A 155 -13.21 -18.49 -1.02
N ARG A 156 -12.36 -17.49 -1.24
CA ARG A 156 -10.92 -17.62 -1.05
C ARG A 156 -10.59 -17.34 0.42
N THR A 157 -10.12 -18.37 1.11
CA THR A 157 -9.74 -18.31 2.52
C THR A 157 -8.34 -18.89 2.73
N GLN A 158 -7.75 -18.65 3.90
CA GLN A 158 -6.51 -19.32 4.30
C GLN A 158 -6.82 -20.69 4.88
N THR A 159 -5.92 -21.66 4.67
CA THR A 159 -6.15 -23.05 5.11
C THR A 159 -6.45 -23.18 6.61
N LYS A 160 -5.92 -22.27 7.45
CA LYS A 160 -6.19 -22.23 8.90
C LYS A 160 -7.63 -21.86 9.28
N TYR A 161 -8.38 -21.19 8.40
CA TYR A 161 -9.76 -20.73 8.65
C TYR A 161 -10.81 -21.53 7.89
N ARG A 162 -10.42 -22.67 7.32
CA ARG A 162 -11.33 -23.55 6.59
C ARG A 162 -12.49 -24.01 7.47
N ASN A 163 -12.20 -24.55 8.65
CA ASN A 163 -13.19 -25.03 9.61
C ASN A 163 -14.09 -23.93 10.20
N LEU A 164 -13.75 -22.65 9.98
CA LEU A 164 -14.55 -21.52 10.45
C LEU A 164 -15.69 -21.18 9.48
N ILE A 165 -15.61 -21.69 8.25
CA ILE A 165 -16.52 -21.41 7.13
C ILE A 165 -17.32 -22.67 6.72
N GLU A 166 -16.75 -23.87 6.89
CA GLU A 166 -17.47 -25.16 6.78
C GLU A 166 -18.59 -25.27 7.83
#